data_AF-A0A6I5CMM7-F1
#
_entry.id   AF-A0A6I5CMM7-F1
#
_cell.length_a   1.000
_cell.length_b   1.000
_cell.length_c   1.000
_cell.angle_alpha   90.00
_cell.angle_beta   90.00
_cell.angle_gamma   90.00
#
_symmetry.space_group_name_H-M   'P 1'
#
loop_
_entity.id
_entity.type
_entity.pdbx_description
1 polymer ?
#
loop_
_entity_poly.entity_id
_entity_poly.type
_entity_poly.pdbx_seq_one_letter_code
_entity_poly.pdbx_strand_id
1 'polypeptide(L)'
;MHAMTEQRTDFTDLLRQRRAELGHSLREMEARSVDPASGAQAKFGWLSKVENGKPVDTPKEEILIALSTGYRLPLDVLKAAAAAQFLGYRPAADPSVVWSDDLTTRIIVAHAEEMTEEERRQLADIAETFARRRVQRNGPGQGNPGD
;
A
#
# COMPACT_ATOMS: atom_id res chain seq x y z
N MET A 1 12.58 -26.69 -16.74
CA MET A 1 13.05 -25.58 -15.89
C MET A 1 11.97 -25.29 -14.88
N HIS A 2 12.14 -25.76 -13.63
CA HIS A 2 11.21 -25.42 -12.55
C HIS A 2 11.40 -23.94 -12.24
N ALA A 3 10.41 -23.11 -12.58
CA ALA A 3 10.30 -21.79 -11.99
C ALA A 3 10.18 -22.04 -10.48
N MET A 4 11.22 -21.72 -9.71
CA MET A 4 11.06 -21.53 -8.27
C MET A 4 9.98 -20.45 -8.15
N THR A 5 8.77 -20.85 -7.76
CA THR A 5 7.73 -19.93 -7.34
C THR A 5 8.29 -19.19 -6.15
N GLU A 6 8.92 -18.04 -6.39
CA GLU A 6 9.27 -17.09 -5.35
C GLU A 6 8.00 -16.86 -4.53
N GLN A 7 8.12 -17.19 -3.24
CA GLN A 7 7.02 -17.08 -2.31
C GLN A 7 6.65 -15.60 -2.24
N ARG A 8 5.44 -15.24 -2.68
CA ARG A 8 5.02 -13.84 -2.76
C ARG A 8 5.01 -13.19 -1.38
N THR A 9 5.51 -11.97 -1.31
CA THR A 9 5.67 -11.21 -0.05
C THR A 9 4.90 -9.89 -0.04
N ASP A 10 3.98 -9.66 -0.98
CA ASP A 10 3.28 -8.37 -1.16
C ASP A 10 2.69 -7.80 0.14
N PHE A 11 1.98 -8.64 0.92
CA PHE A 11 1.39 -8.23 2.20
C PHE A 11 2.45 -8.02 3.29
N THR A 12 3.47 -8.87 3.29
CA THR A 12 4.60 -8.79 4.23
C THR A 12 5.39 -7.51 4.04
N ASP A 13 5.72 -7.19 2.79
CA ASP A 13 6.49 -6.01 2.41
C ASP A 13 5.69 -4.73 2.65
N LEU A 14 4.38 -4.75 2.36
CA LEU A 14 3.47 -3.66 2.68
C LEU A 14 3.51 -3.30 4.16
N LEU A 15 3.32 -4.28 5.05
CA LEU A 15 3.32 -4.03 6.48
C LEU A 15 4.71 -3.59 6.96
N ARG A 16 5.78 -4.28 6.53
CA ARG A 16 7.15 -3.96 6.96
C ARG A 16 7.55 -2.55 6.56
N GLN A 17 7.32 -2.17 5.30
CA GLN A 17 7.61 -0.83 4.79
C GLN A 17 6.80 0.22 5.55
N ARG A 18 5.49 0.02 5.66
CA ARG A 18 4.62 1.00 6.32
C ARG A 18 4.96 1.20 7.80
N ARG A 19 5.29 0.13 8.52
CA ARG A 19 5.72 0.24 9.91
C ARG A 19 7.03 1.03 10.04
N ALA A 20 7.97 0.81 9.12
CA ALA A 20 9.22 1.57 9.08
C ALA A 20 8.96 3.07 8.82
N GLU A 21 8.06 3.41 7.90
CA GLU A 21 7.64 4.81 7.64
C GLU A 21 7.00 5.48 8.86
N LEU A 22 6.21 4.73 9.63
CA LEU A 22 5.57 5.22 10.85
C LEU A 22 6.53 5.29 12.06
N GLY A 23 7.71 4.66 11.97
CA GLY A 23 8.68 4.62 13.06
C GLY A 23 8.22 3.84 14.29
N HIS A 24 7.29 2.89 14.13
CA HIS A 24 6.72 2.13 15.24
C HIS A 24 7.36 0.74 15.41
N SER A 25 7.49 0.32 16.65
CA SER A 25 7.78 -1.07 17.01
C SER A 25 6.56 -1.97 16.77
N LEU A 26 6.79 -3.27 16.63
CA LEU A 26 5.70 -4.26 16.52
C LEU A 26 4.75 -4.27 17.73
N ARG A 27 5.24 -3.89 18.92
CA ARG A 27 4.42 -3.77 20.13
C ARG A 27 3.48 -2.57 20.08
N GLU A 28 3.98 -1.45 19.55
CA GLU A 28 3.13 -0.29 19.30
C GLU A 28 2.12 -0.57 18.19
N MET A 29 2.49 -1.34 17.16
CA MET A 29 1.54 -1.76 16.12
C MET A 29 0.45 -2.66 16.69
N GLU A 30 0.79 -3.65 17.54
CA GLU A 30 -0.21 -4.45 18.25
C GLU A 30 -1.21 -3.56 19.01
N ALA A 31 -0.72 -2.57 19.78
CA ALA A 31 -1.58 -1.67 20.54
C ALA A 31 -2.49 -0.79 19.67
N ARG A 32 -2.04 -0.42 18.46
CA ARG A 32 -2.78 0.44 17.52
C ARG A 32 -3.69 -0.34 16.57
N SER A 33 -3.37 -1.60 16.30
CA SER A 33 -4.10 -2.44 15.35
C SER A 33 -5.27 -3.14 16.03
N VAL A 34 -6.30 -2.37 16.33
CA VAL A 34 -7.57 -2.82 16.92
C VAL A 34 -8.72 -2.41 15.99
N ASP A 35 -9.61 -3.34 15.70
CA ASP A 35 -10.88 -3.08 15.02
C ASP A 35 -11.81 -2.34 16.01
N PRO A 36 -12.22 -1.09 15.72
CA PRO A 36 -13.08 -0.33 16.61
C PRO A 36 -14.48 -0.95 16.80
N ALA A 37 -14.96 -1.77 15.87
CA ALA A 37 -16.28 -2.38 15.93
C ALA A 37 -16.29 -3.68 16.74
N SER A 38 -15.36 -4.61 16.46
CA SER A 38 -15.33 -5.93 17.10
C SER A 38 -14.36 -6.04 18.29
N GLY A 39 -13.41 -5.11 18.41
CA GLY A 39 -12.28 -5.23 19.34
C GLY A 39 -11.23 -6.25 18.92
N ALA A 40 -11.35 -6.86 17.73
CA ALA A 40 -10.34 -7.76 17.19
C ALA A 40 -8.99 -7.03 17.08
N GLN A 41 -7.91 -7.73 17.42
CA GLN A 41 -6.58 -7.13 17.50
C GLN A 41 -5.56 -7.99 16.78
N ALA A 42 -4.74 -7.36 15.94
CA ALA A 42 -3.57 -8.01 15.34
C ALA A 42 -2.48 -8.19 16.42
N LYS A 43 -2.34 -9.42 16.92
CA LYS A 43 -1.41 -9.72 18.03
C LYS A 43 0.05 -9.67 17.58
N PHE A 44 0.93 -9.26 18.49
CA PHE A 44 2.38 -9.15 18.25
C PHE A 44 2.99 -10.43 17.68
N GLY A 45 2.62 -11.60 18.23
CA GLY A 45 3.16 -12.88 17.77
C GLY A 45 2.80 -13.18 16.31
N TRP A 46 1.62 -12.78 15.86
CA TRP A 46 1.21 -12.92 14.47
C TRP A 46 1.91 -11.89 13.58
N LEU A 47 1.92 -10.61 13.97
CA LEU A 47 2.62 -9.53 13.25
C LEU A 47 4.10 -9.84 13.06
N SER A 48 4.75 -10.33 14.11
CA SER A 48 6.16 -10.75 14.08
C SER A 48 6.39 -11.90 13.10
N LYS A 49 5.48 -12.88 13.01
CA LYS A 49 5.60 -13.95 12.02
C LYS A 49 5.44 -13.43 10.59
N VAL A 50 4.42 -12.60 10.35
CA VAL A 50 4.17 -11.99 9.04
C VAL A 50 5.39 -11.21 8.58
N GLU A 51 5.87 -10.25 9.36
CA GLU A 51 6.98 -9.39 8.94
C GLU A 51 8.33 -10.12 8.83
N ASN A 52 8.45 -11.32 9.39
CA ASN A 52 9.62 -12.19 9.21
C ASN A 52 9.44 -13.25 8.10
N GLY A 53 8.35 -13.18 7.32
CA GLY A 53 8.06 -14.14 6.25
C GLY A 53 7.80 -15.56 6.75
N LYS A 54 7.45 -15.72 8.04
CA LYS A 54 7.14 -17.03 8.61
C LYS A 54 5.72 -17.45 8.18
N PRO A 55 5.46 -18.76 8.05
CA PRO A 55 4.11 -19.25 7.78
C PRO A 55 3.10 -18.76 8.82
N VAL A 56 1.99 -18.20 8.34
CA VAL A 56 0.84 -17.79 9.13
C VAL A 56 -0.44 -18.18 8.40
N ASP A 57 -1.53 -18.29 9.16
CA ASP A 57 -2.86 -18.37 8.58
C ASP A 57 -3.21 -17.06 7.88
N THR A 58 -3.96 -17.17 6.78
CA THR A 58 -4.52 -16.02 6.05
C THR A 58 -5.27 -15.11 7.02
N PRO A 59 -5.00 -13.79 7.03
CA PRO A 59 -5.71 -12.87 7.92
C PRO A 59 -7.20 -12.84 7.60
N LYS A 60 -8.03 -12.95 8.65
CA LYS A 60 -9.47 -12.72 8.55
C LYS A 60 -9.77 -11.23 8.34
N GLU A 61 -10.97 -10.91 7.86
CA GLU A 61 -11.40 -9.54 7.60
C GLU A 61 -11.28 -8.63 8.83
N GLU A 62 -11.68 -9.13 10.00
CA GLU A 62 -11.56 -8.43 11.29
C GLU A 62 -10.11 -7.97 11.57
N ILE A 63 -9.13 -8.81 11.22
CA ILE A 63 -7.70 -8.49 11.38
C ILE A 63 -7.26 -7.48 10.33
N LEU A 64 -7.77 -7.55 9.10
CA LEU A 64 -7.47 -6.54 8.07
C LEU A 64 -8.02 -5.15 8.45
N ILE A 65 -9.21 -5.09 9.05
CA ILE A 65 -9.77 -3.84 9.60
C ILE A 65 -8.90 -3.31 10.74
N ALA A 66 -8.52 -4.18 11.67
CA ALA A 66 -7.61 -3.81 12.76
C ALA A 66 -6.26 -3.29 12.23
N LEU A 67 -5.70 -3.92 11.20
CA LEU A 67 -4.48 -3.47 10.54
C LEU A 67 -4.66 -2.12 9.84
N SER A 68 -5.79 -1.87 9.18
CA SER A 68 -6.12 -0.58 8.56
C SER A 68 -6.01 0.56 9.58
N THR A 69 -6.61 0.39 10.76
CA THR A 69 -6.52 1.35 11.87
C THR A 69 -5.08 1.58 12.32
N GLY A 70 -4.33 0.50 12.58
CA GLY A 70 -2.99 0.62 13.16
C GLY A 70 -1.94 1.13 12.18
N TYR A 71 -1.94 0.61 10.95
CA TYR A 71 -0.98 0.94 9.90
C TYR A 71 -1.37 2.17 9.09
N ARG A 72 -2.58 2.73 9.32
CA ARG A 72 -3.11 3.88 8.57
C ARG A 72 -3.02 3.63 7.07
N LEU A 73 -3.56 2.48 6.66
CA LEU A 73 -3.63 2.02 5.28
C LEU A 73 -5.08 1.76 4.92
N PRO A 74 -5.53 2.09 3.70
CA PRO A 74 -6.86 1.71 3.24
C PRO A 74 -7.08 0.19 3.32
N LEU A 75 -8.29 -0.23 3.72
CA LEU A 75 -8.64 -1.64 3.87
C LEU A 75 -8.45 -2.42 2.57
N ASP A 76 -8.79 -1.81 1.44
CA ASP A 76 -8.69 -2.45 0.12
C ASP A 76 -7.26 -2.71 -0.31
N VAL A 77 -6.32 -1.83 0.07
CA VAL A 77 -4.88 -2.05 -0.17
C VAL A 77 -4.40 -3.28 0.60
N LEU A 78 -4.83 -3.43 1.86
CA LEU A 78 -4.51 -4.59 2.69
C LEU A 78 -5.14 -5.87 2.15
N LYS A 79 -6.42 -5.83 1.75
CA LYS A 79 -7.14 -6.97 1.15
C LYS A 79 -6.47 -7.44 -0.13
N ALA A 80 -6.13 -6.52 -1.02
CA ALA A 80 -5.53 -6.87 -2.29
C ALA A 80 -4.08 -7.39 -2.13
N ALA A 81 -3.30 -6.82 -1.21
CA ALA A 81 -1.98 -7.37 -0.88
C ALA A 81 -2.08 -8.77 -0.23
N ALA A 82 -3.06 -8.99 0.66
CA ALA A 82 -3.31 -10.28 1.27
C ALA A 82 -3.75 -11.33 0.22
N ALA A 83 -4.67 -10.97 -0.68
CA ALA A 83 -5.10 -11.82 -1.78
C ALA A 83 -3.93 -12.18 -2.71
N ALA A 84 -3.06 -11.21 -2.99
CA ALA A 84 -1.87 -11.43 -3.81
C ALA A 84 -0.90 -12.42 -3.17
N GLN A 85 -0.59 -12.26 -1.88
CA GLN A 85 0.36 -13.11 -1.15
C GLN A 85 -0.23 -14.49 -0.81
N PHE A 86 -1.41 -14.56 -0.21
CA PHE A 86 -1.95 -15.80 0.35
C PHE A 86 -2.80 -16.61 -0.65
N LEU A 87 -3.39 -15.95 -1.65
CA LEU A 87 -4.29 -16.60 -2.62
C LEU A 87 -3.71 -16.59 -4.05
N GLY A 88 -2.53 -16.00 -4.26
CA GLY A 88 -1.90 -15.90 -5.57
C GLY A 88 -2.62 -14.98 -6.55
N TYR A 89 -3.54 -14.13 -6.09
CA TYR A 89 -4.30 -13.22 -6.94
C TYR A 89 -3.36 -12.21 -7.64
N ARG A 90 -3.58 -11.97 -8.94
CA ARG A 90 -2.78 -11.04 -9.75
C ARG A 90 -3.67 -9.93 -10.30
N PRO A 91 -3.75 -8.78 -9.61
CA PRO A 91 -4.50 -7.62 -10.11
C PRO A 91 -4.00 -7.16 -11.49
N ALA A 92 -2.68 -7.19 -11.74
CA ALA A 92 -2.10 -6.80 -13.04
C ALA A 92 -2.44 -7.75 -14.22
N ALA A 93 -2.98 -8.95 -13.94
CA ALA A 93 -3.50 -9.84 -14.97
C ALA A 93 -5.00 -9.61 -15.23
N ASP A 94 -5.64 -8.76 -14.42
CA ASP A 94 -7.02 -8.34 -14.56
C ASP A 94 -7.04 -6.92 -15.14
N PRO A 95 -7.38 -6.75 -16.43
CA PRO A 95 -7.40 -5.44 -17.09
C PRO A 95 -8.44 -4.48 -16.50
N SER A 96 -9.33 -4.95 -15.60
CA SER A 96 -10.25 -4.11 -14.86
C SER A 96 -9.65 -3.46 -13.61
N VAL A 97 -8.42 -3.83 -13.22
CA VAL A 97 -7.76 -3.34 -12.00
C VAL A 97 -6.47 -2.60 -12.34
N VAL A 98 -6.46 -1.27 -12.18
CA VAL A 98 -5.24 -0.46 -12.26
C VAL A 98 -4.39 -0.75 -11.03
N TRP A 99 -3.42 -1.67 -11.16
CA TRP A 99 -2.48 -2.03 -10.11
C TRP A 99 -1.09 -1.45 -10.41
N SER A 100 -0.58 -0.65 -9.48
CA SER A 100 0.80 -0.15 -9.53
C SER A 100 1.67 -0.94 -8.56
N ASP A 101 2.91 -1.27 -8.96
CA ASP A 101 3.88 -1.86 -8.03
C ASP A 101 4.30 -0.87 -6.93
N ASP A 102 4.11 0.44 -7.14
CA ASP A 102 4.39 1.47 -6.16
C ASP A 102 3.26 1.61 -5.11
N LEU A 103 3.63 1.44 -3.83
CA LEU A 103 2.73 1.59 -2.69
C LEU A 103 2.05 2.96 -2.65
N THR A 104 2.78 4.02 -2.97
CA THR A 104 2.26 5.40 -2.94
C THR A 104 1.09 5.53 -3.91
N THR A 105 1.25 5.01 -5.12
CA THR A 105 0.19 4.97 -6.13
C THR A 105 -1.03 4.18 -5.65
N ARG A 106 -0.84 2.99 -5.03
CA ARG A 106 -1.95 2.20 -4.49
C ARG A 106 -2.76 2.95 -3.44
N ILE A 107 -2.07 3.67 -2.54
CA ILE A 107 -2.71 4.49 -1.50
C ILE A 107 -3.50 5.64 -2.13
N ILE A 108 -2.94 6.33 -3.13
CA ILE A 108 -3.62 7.43 -3.84
C ILE A 108 -4.91 6.94 -4.51
N VAL A 109 -4.84 5.81 -5.25
CA VAL A 109 -6.00 5.24 -5.94
C VAL A 109 -7.10 4.83 -4.95
N ALA A 110 -6.73 4.14 -3.86
CA ALA A 110 -7.70 3.70 -2.86
C ALA A 110 -8.42 4.88 -2.19
N HIS A 111 -7.72 5.96 -1.86
CA HIS A 111 -8.36 7.16 -1.30
C HIS A 111 -9.18 7.94 -2.34
N ALA A 112 -8.82 7.90 -3.63
CA ALA A 112 -9.59 8.56 -4.68
C ALA A 112 -10.99 7.95 -4.86
N GLU A 113 -11.16 6.65 -4.61
CA GLU A 113 -12.47 5.97 -4.64
C GLU A 113 -13.38 6.38 -3.47
N GLU A 114 -12.80 6.75 -2.33
CA GLU A 114 -13.52 7.23 -1.13
C GLU A 114 -13.94 8.72 -1.25
N MET A 115 -13.38 9.45 -2.21
CA MET A 115 -13.60 10.89 -2.40
C MET A 115 -14.92 11.21 -3.10
N THR A 116 -15.43 12.41 -2.86
CA THR A 116 -16.47 13.03 -3.70
C THR A 116 -15.93 13.36 -5.08
N GLU A 117 -16.83 13.61 -6.02
CA GLU A 117 -16.45 14.00 -7.38
C GLU A 117 -15.66 15.32 -7.40
N GLU A 118 -16.04 16.28 -6.57
CA GLU A 118 -15.32 17.54 -6.41
C GLU A 118 -13.89 17.34 -5.88
N GLU A 119 -13.71 16.47 -4.88
CA GLU A 119 -12.39 16.15 -4.33
C GLU A 119 -11.51 15.40 -5.32
N ARG A 120 -12.09 14.47 -6.10
CA ARG A 120 -11.36 13.79 -7.18
C ARG A 120 -10.87 14.77 -8.25
N ARG A 121 -11.69 15.76 -8.62
CA ARG A 121 -11.28 16.83 -9.55
C ARG A 121 -10.12 17.65 -8.98
N GLN A 122 -10.19 18.03 -7.70
CA GLN A 122 -9.08 18.74 -7.05
C GLN A 122 -7.78 17.91 -7.04
N LEU A 123 -7.88 16.61 -6.78
CA LEU A 123 -6.73 15.70 -6.84
C LEU A 123 -6.16 15.62 -8.27
N ALA A 124 -7.02 15.55 -9.29
CA ALA A 124 -6.60 15.57 -10.69
C ALA A 124 -5.87 16.88 -11.07
N ASP A 125 -6.38 18.04 -10.64
CA ASP A 125 -5.74 19.34 -10.88
C ASP A 125 -4.35 19.44 -10.24
N ILE A 126 -4.20 18.91 -9.02
CA ILE A 126 -2.91 18.83 -8.32
C ILE A 126 -1.95 17.95 -9.12
N ALA A 127 -2.37 16.74 -9.51
CA ALA A 127 -1.55 15.81 -10.28
C ALA A 127 -1.11 16.41 -11.62
N GLU A 128 -2.02 17.09 -12.34
CA GLU A 128 -1.70 17.75 -13.60
C GLU A 128 -0.70 18.91 -13.40
N THR A 129 -0.86 19.69 -12.33
CA THR A 129 0.09 20.76 -11.98
C THR A 129 1.50 20.21 -11.74
N PHE A 130 1.61 19.10 -11.01
CA PHE A 130 2.89 18.42 -10.80
C PHE A 130 3.48 17.89 -12.12
N ALA A 131 2.68 17.28 -12.98
CA ALA A 131 3.11 16.78 -14.28
C ALA A 131 3.67 17.91 -15.17
N ARG A 132 2.95 19.04 -15.26
CA ARG A 132 3.37 20.23 -16.03
C ARG A 132 4.69 20.82 -15.51
N ARG A 133 4.84 20.97 -14.19
CA ARG A 133 6.09 21.48 -13.58
C ARG A 133 7.28 20.55 -13.81
N ARG A 134 7.07 19.23 -13.76
CA ARG A 134 8.11 18.25 -14.05
C ARG A 134 8.63 18.35 -15.49
N VAL A 135 7.74 18.51 -16.47
CA VAL A 135 8.12 18.68 -17.88
C VAL A 135 8.93 19.96 -18.09
N GLN A 136 8.52 21.07 -17.47
CA GLN A 136 9.24 22.35 -17.57
C GLN A 136 10.64 22.31 -16.95
N ARG A 137 10.79 21.63 -15.80
CA ARG A 137 12.10 21.45 -15.15
C ARG A 137 13.06 20.56 -15.93
N ASN A 138 12.54 19.69 -16.79
CA ASN A 138 13.31 18.72 -17.58
C ASN A 138 13.42 19.12 -19.07
N GLY A 139 13.01 20.34 -19.45
CA GLY A 139 13.17 20.88 -20.80
C GLY A 139 14.64 21.18 -21.14
N PRO A 140 15.02 21.18 -22.43
CA PRO A 140 16.41 21.32 -22.85
C PRO A 140 16.98 22.66 -22.40
N GLY A 141 18.17 22.59 -21.82
CA GLY A 141 18.86 23.69 -21.20
C GLY A 141 18.91 24.95 -22.07
N GLN A 142 18.62 26.07 -21.42
CA GLN A 142 18.96 27.40 -21.88
C GLN A 142 20.49 27.47 -22.04
N GLY A 143 20.98 27.16 -23.24
CA GLY A 143 22.37 27.34 -23.62
C GLY A 143 22.69 28.83 -23.59
N ASN A 144 23.56 29.21 -22.67
CA ASN A 144 24.13 30.55 -22.60
C ASN A 144 25.08 30.74 -23.80
N PRO A 145 24.90 31.73 -24.69
CA PRO A 145 25.91 32.06 -25.70
C PRO A 145 26.89 33.04 -25.06
N GLY A 146 28.08 32.56 -24.69
CA GLY A 146 29.10 33.41 -24.11
C GLY A 146 30.40 32.66 -23.86
N ASP A 147 31.14 32.41 -24.94
CA ASP A 147 32.60 32.55 -25.00
C ASP A 147 33.03 32.74 -26.46
#